data_AF-A0A950DYI5-F1
#
_entry.id   AF-A0A950DYI5-F1
#
_cell.length_a   1.000
_cell.length_b   1.000
_cell.length_c   1.000
_cell.angle_alpha   90.00
_cell.angle_beta   90.00
_cell.angle_gamma   90.00
#
_symmetry.space_group_name_H-M   'P 1'
#
loop_
_entity.id
_entity.type
_entity.pdbx_description
1 polymer ?
#
loop_
_entity_poly.entity_id
_entity_poly.type
_entity_poly.pdbx_seq_one_letter_code
_entity_poly.pdbx_strand_id
1 'polypeptide(L)'
;MANAVGNIEQMGGWTACTAQLPDGMPCASGLGNAAYSMTQHMPIPSRDGHSTQFSISGPTGYSNVLWWNQLTPAPSASHFVYDFWVYVTESNAPQALEFDLNQTFGGTKYIFGTECNFKGTGVWDVWDGREGKWVPSPVGCVPFAANSWTHVAWTFERANGQVHYVSIAINGTTYPVNMWQAPQANVDAQELNVAVQLDGNSRQQPYSIWIDDMSLSYD
;
A
#
# COMPACT_ATOMS: atom_id res chain seq x y z
N MET A 1 -20.66 -0.74 15.57
CA MET A 1 -20.63 -1.95 14.72
C MET A 1 -19.52 -1.73 13.72
N ALA A 2 -18.59 -2.67 13.58
CA ALA A 2 -17.51 -2.56 12.61
C ALA A 2 -18.10 -2.60 11.19
N ASN A 3 -17.69 -1.64 10.36
CA ASN A 3 -17.96 -1.65 8.93
C ASN A 3 -16.87 -2.47 8.22
N ALA A 4 -17.19 -3.07 7.09
CA ALA A 4 -16.21 -3.77 6.26
C ALA A 4 -16.52 -3.58 4.78
N VAL A 5 -15.48 -3.38 3.99
CA VAL A 5 -15.51 -3.41 2.53
C VAL A 5 -14.56 -4.52 2.09
N GLY A 6 -15.04 -5.49 1.32
CA GLY A 6 -14.24 -6.60 0.81
C GLY A 6 -14.15 -6.60 -0.70
N ASN A 7 -13.24 -7.41 -1.24
CA ASN A 7 -12.93 -7.55 -2.65
C ASN A 7 -12.61 -6.19 -3.31
N ILE A 8 -11.89 -5.33 -2.60
CA ILE A 8 -11.58 -3.96 -3.04
C ILE A 8 -10.75 -3.96 -4.32
N GLU A 9 -9.90 -4.97 -4.50
CA GLU A 9 -9.12 -5.18 -5.71
C GLU A 9 -9.99 -5.36 -6.96
N GLN A 10 -11.24 -5.83 -6.80
CA GLN A 10 -12.21 -6.05 -7.87
C GLN A 10 -13.09 -4.82 -8.13
N MET A 11 -13.07 -3.82 -7.25
CA MET A 11 -13.88 -2.61 -7.41
C MET A 11 -13.41 -1.78 -8.61
N GLY A 12 -14.34 -1.16 -9.34
CA GLY A 12 -13.98 -0.12 -10.30
C GLY A 12 -13.47 1.16 -9.60
N GLY A 13 -13.02 2.15 -10.38
CA GLY A 13 -12.66 3.47 -9.85
C GLY A 13 -11.22 3.61 -9.34
N TRP A 14 -10.36 2.60 -9.57
CA TRP A 14 -8.93 2.73 -9.32
C TRP A 14 -8.32 3.84 -10.15
N THR A 15 -7.53 4.70 -9.50
CA THR A 15 -6.73 5.74 -10.13
C THR A 15 -5.26 5.40 -9.95
N ALA A 16 -4.41 5.85 -10.88
CA ALA A 16 -2.98 5.58 -10.85
C ALA A 16 -2.13 6.82 -11.13
N CYS A 17 -0.93 6.84 -10.58
CA CYS A 17 0.08 7.85 -10.89
C CYS A 17 1.50 7.28 -10.75
N THR A 18 2.47 7.95 -11.36
CA THR A 18 3.91 7.64 -11.23
C THR A 18 4.59 8.74 -10.39
N ALA A 19 5.81 9.15 -10.71
CA ALA A 19 6.54 10.20 -10.00
C ALA A 19 5.70 11.48 -9.74
N GLN A 20 4.94 11.93 -10.73
CA GLN A 20 4.15 13.17 -10.66
C GLN A 20 2.74 12.96 -11.23
N LEU A 21 1.80 13.78 -10.76
CA LEU A 21 0.51 13.99 -11.39
C LEU A 21 0.65 14.82 -12.68
N PRO A 22 -0.38 14.85 -13.56
CA PRO A 22 -0.34 15.62 -14.81
C PRO A 22 -0.12 17.13 -14.63
N ASP A 23 -0.44 17.68 -13.45
CA ASP A 23 -0.21 19.08 -13.08
C ASP A 23 1.20 19.35 -12.53
N GLY A 24 2.06 18.33 -12.47
CA GLY A 24 3.43 18.40 -11.99
C GLY A 24 3.60 18.26 -10.49
N MET A 25 2.51 18.10 -9.72
CA MET A 25 2.61 17.83 -8.28
C MET A 25 3.23 16.44 -8.03
N PRO A 26 4.03 16.26 -6.97
CA PRO A 26 4.52 14.95 -6.58
C PRO A 26 3.37 13.97 -6.34
N CYS A 27 3.55 12.72 -6.80
CA CYS A 27 2.64 11.63 -6.49
C CYS A 27 3.40 10.49 -5.81
N ALA A 28 3.72 9.40 -6.51
CA ALA A 28 4.50 8.29 -5.95
C ALA A 28 5.98 8.65 -5.72
N SER A 29 6.47 9.78 -6.26
CA SER A 29 7.81 10.34 -5.97
C SER A 29 9.02 9.46 -6.38
N GLY A 30 8.85 8.53 -7.33
CA GLY A 30 9.98 7.80 -7.93
C GLY A 30 10.85 8.67 -8.85
N LEU A 31 12.00 8.14 -9.27
CA LEU A 31 12.97 8.86 -10.13
C LEU A 31 12.55 8.97 -11.61
N GLY A 32 11.44 8.33 -11.98
CA GLY A 32 10.95 8.33 -13.35
C GLY A 32 9.47 7.96 -13.46
N ASN A 33 8.95 8.11 -14.66
CA ASN A 33 7.58 7.71 -15.00
C ASN A 33 7.60 6.28 -15.53
N ALA A 34 7.15 5.34 -14.69
CA ALA A 34 7.05 3.94 -15.08
C ALA A 34 5.99 3.74 -16.18
N ALA A 35 6.20 2.73 -17.02
CA ALA A 35 5.10 2.16 -17.80
C ALA A 35 4.39 1.14 -16.90
N TYR A 36 3.07 1.18 -16.85
CA TYR A 36 2.29 0.39 -15.91
C TYR A 36 0.99 -0.13 -16.52
N SER A 37 0.42 -1.16 -15.90
CA SER A 37 -0.91 -1.65 -16.22
C SER A 37 -1.59 -2.26 -14.99
N MET A 38 -2.91 -2.25 -14.99
CA MET A 38 -3.74 -2.93 -14.01
C MET A 38 -4.80 -3.74 -14.75
N THR A 39 -4.89 -5.04 -14.46
CA THR A 39 -5.87 -5.95 -15.08
C THR A 39 -6.66 -6.63 -13.99
N GLN A 40 -7.95 -6.31 -13.89
CA GLN A 40 -8.86 -6.88 -12.90
C GLN A 40 -9.48 -8.20 -13.37
N HIS A 41 -10.01 -8.97 -12.42
CA HIS A 41 -10.72 -10.23 -12.66
C HIS A 41 -9.87 -11.30 -13.35
N MET A 42 -8.60 -11.37 -12.98
CA MET A 42 -7.66 -12.37 -13.44
C MET A 42 -8.00 -13.73 -12.82
N PRO A 43 -8.25 -14.78 -13.63
CA PRO A 43 -8.66 -16.09 -13.11
C PRO A 43 -7.50 -16.88 -12.53
N ILE A 44 -6.25 -16.60 -12.94
CA ILE A 44 -5.04 -17.28 -12.50
C ILE A 44 -3.86 -16.29 -12.57
N PRO A 45 -2.99 -16.25 -11.55
CA PRO A 45 -3.18 -16.80 -10.21
C PRO A 45 -4.32 -16.09 -9.49
N SER A 46 -5.22 -16.82 -8.84
CA SER A 46 -6.30 -16.25 -8.01
C SER A 46 -6.74 -17.25 -6.95
N ARG A 47 -7.26 -16.73 -5.84
CA ARG A 47 -7.81 -17.43 -4.69
C ARG A 47 -9.32 -17.65 -4.83
N ASP A 48 -10.04 -16.66 -5.36
CA ASP A 48 -11.49 -16.71 -5.57
C ASP A 48 -11.91 -16.77 -7.05
N GLY A 49 -10.93 -16.70 -7.97
CA GLY A 49 -11.13 -16.63 -9.42
C GLY A 49 -11.17 -15.21 -10.00
N HIS A 50 -10.94 -14.17 -9.19
CA HIS A 50 -11.11 -12.76 -9.54
C HIS A 50 -10.01 -11.80 -9.05
N SER A 51 -8.78 -12.28 -8.84
CA SER A 51 -7.64 -11.42 -8.47
C SER A 51 -7.41 -10.22 -9.41
N THR A 52 -6.63 -9.24 -8.96
CA THR A 52 -6.18 -8.12 -9.79
C THR A 52 -4.67 -8.12 -9.94
N GLN A 53 -4.21 -8.07 -11.19
CA GLN A 53 -2.80 -7.94 -11.56
C GLN A 53 -2.40 -6.46 -11.64
N PHE A 54 -1.32 -6.12 -10.96
CA PHE A 54 -0.63 -4.83 -11.06
C PHE A 54 0.76 -5.05 -11.67
N SER A 55 1.13 -4.26 -12.68
CA SER A 55 2.40 -4.43 -13.40
C SER A 55 3.14 -3.11 -13.54
N ILE A 56 4.46 -3.19 -13.41
CA ILE A 56 5.38 -2.08 -13.60
C ILE A 56 6.52 -2.47 -14.56
N SER A 57 6.95 -1.51 -15.37
CA SER A 57 8.09 -1.60 -16.29
C SER A 57 8.61 -0.20 -16.64
N GLY A 58 9.54 -0.12 -17.59
CA GLY A 58 10.03 1.15 -18.15
C GLY A 58 11.56 1.23 -18.19
N PRO A 59 12.12 2.29 -18.79
CA PRO A 59 13.58 2.39 -19.00
C PRO A 59 14.33 3.01 -17.82
N THR A 60 13.65 3.76 -16.94
CA THR A 60 14.29 4.54 -15.87
C THR A 60 14.28 3.76 -14.56
N GLY A 61 15.46 3.44 -14.03
CA GLY A 61 15.61 2.82 -12.71
C GLY A 61 14.96 3.63 -11.59
N TYR A 62 14.42 2.93 -10.58
CA TYR A 62 13.69 3.53 -9.46
C TYR A 62 12.45 4.34 -9.88
N SER A 63 11.83 3.98 -11.00
CA SER A 63 10.47 4.46 -11.29
C SER A 63 9.47 3.64 -10.50
N ASN A 64 8.36 4.26 -10.13
CA ASN A 64 7.28 3.62 -9.39
C ASN A 64 5.92 3.96 -9.98
N VAL A 65 4.91 3.25 -9.49
CA VAL A 65 3.51 3.49 -9.79
C VAL A 65 2.66 3.16 -8.57
N LEU A 66 1.81 4.10 -8.19
CA LEU A 66 0.82 3.98 -7.15
C LEU A 66 -0.55 3.81 -7.79
N TRP A 67 -1.35 2.87 -7.27
CA TRP A 67 -2.77 2.76 -7.52
C TRP A 67 -3.53 2.96 -6.21
N TRP A 68 -4.64 3.70 -6.24
CA TRP A 68 -5.54 3.80 -5.09
C TRP A 68 -7.01 3.69 -5.49
N ASN A 69 -7.82 3.17 -4.57
CA ASN A 69 -9.28 3.09 -4.71
C ASN A 69 -9.96 3.92 -3.62
N GLN A 70 -10.75 4.91 -4.03
CA GLN A 70 -11.51 5.73 -3.10
C GLN A 70 -12.74 4.98 -2.57
N LEU A 71 -12.80 4.87 -1.25
CA LEU A 71 -13.93 4.32 -0.51
C LEU A 71 -14.80 5.45 0.02
N THR A 72 -15.91 5.09 0.66
CA THR A 72 -16.76 6.08 1.33
C THR A 72 -15.99 6.70 2.51
N PRO A 73 -15.87 8.04 2.59
CA PRO A 73 -15.20 8.69 3.71
C PRO A 73 -15.80 8.28 5.05
N ALA A 74 -14.95 7.95 6.02
CA ALA A 74 -15.37 7.52 7.36
C ALA A 74 -14.63 8.31 8.44
N PRO A 75 -14.92 9.62 8.63
CA PRO A 75 -14.15 10.48 9.55
C PRO A 75 -14.25 10.07 11.03
N SER A 76 -15.31 9.34 11.41
CA SER A 76 -15.45 8.80 12.77
C SER A 76 -14.58 7.58 13.02
N ALA A 77 -14.15 6.87 11.97
CA ALA A 77 -13.39 5.64 12.11
C ALA A 77 -12.01 5.92 12.69
N SER A 78 -11.58 5.08 13.62
CA SER A 78 -10.33 5.20 14.36
C SER A 78 -9.58 3.88 14.51
N HIS A 79 -10.21 2.73 14.27
CA HIS A 79 -9.51 1.44 14.16
C HIS A 79 -9.67 0.90 12.75
N PHE A 80 -8.61 0.30 12.22
CA PHE A 80 -8.61 -0.24 10.87
C PHE A 80 -7.87 -1.57 10.82
N VAL A 81 -8.39 -2.48 10.01
CA VAL A 81 -7.68 -3.70 9.58
C VAL A 81 -7.68 -3.73 8.06
N TYR A 82 -6.49 -3.63 7.46
CA TYR A 82 -6.28 -3.76 6.01
C TYR A 82 -5.69 -5.14 5.73
N ASP A 83 -6.49 -6.02 5.12
CA ASP A 83 -6.21 -7.45 4.95
C ASP A 83 -6.23 -7.81 3.47
N PHE A 84 -5.22 -8.51 2.99
CA PHE A 84 -5.12 -8.93 1.59
C PHE A 84 -4.17 -10.10 1.41
N TRP A 85 -4.28 -10.75 0.26
CA TRP A 85 -3.30 -11.70 -0.22
C TRP A 85 -2.51 -11.12 -1.38
N VAL A 86 -1.20 -11.38 -1.41
CA VAL A 86 -0.30 -10.96 -2.48
C VAL A 86 0.46 -12.15 -3.07
N TYR A 87 0.55 -12.17 -4.39
CA TYR A 87 1.31 -13.16 -5.16
C TYR A 87 2.31 -12.42 -6.05
N VAL A 88 3.56 -12.89 -6.08
CA VAL A 88 4.64 -12.29 -6.87
C VAL A 88 5.28 -13.36 -7.74
N THR A 89 5.56 -13.05 -9.02
CA THR A 89 6.28 -13.96 -9.94
C THR A 89 7.79 -13.71 -9.92
N GLU A 90 8.21 -12.44 -9.90
CA GLU A 90 9.62 -12.04 -9.90
C GLU A 90 10.06 -11.46 -8.55
N SER A 91 10.24 -12.31 -7.53
CA SER A 91 10.52 -11.87 -6.15
C SER A 91 11.75 -10.97 -5.99
N ASN A 92 12.73 -11.04 -6.89
CA ASN A 92 13.96 -10.23 -6.83
C ASN A 92 13.87 -8.89 -7.59
N ALA A 93 12.81 -8.66 -8.37
CA ALA A 93 12.66 -7.46 -9.19
C ALA A 93 12.24 -6.20 -8.40
N PRO A 94 11.28 -6.25 -7.45
CA PRO A 94 10.87 -5.08 -6.69
C PRO A 94 12.03 -4.45 -5.90
N GLN A 95 12.07 -3.12 -5.84
CA GLN A 95 12.83 -2.41 -4.80
C GLN A 95 12.13 -2.55 -3.46
N ALA A 96 10.84 -2.23 -3.48
CA ALA A 96 9.90 -2.32 -2.39
C ALA A 96 8.48 -2.57 -2.94
N LEU A 97 7.57 -2.89 -2.05
CA LEU A 97 6.13 -2.94 -2.29
C LEU A 97 5.43 -2.16 -1.17
N GLU A 98 4.50 -1.29 -1.53
CA GLU A 98 3.75 -0.50 -0.55
C GLU A 98 2.26 -0.85 -0.55
N PHE A 99 1.67 -0.84 0.65
CA PHE A 99 0.26 -1.15 0.88
C PHE A 99 -0.31 -0.17 1.90
N ASP A 100 -0.95 0.87 1.42
CA ASP A 100 -1.31 2.01 2.27
C ASP A 100 -2.81 2.06 2.55
N LEU A 101 -3.13 2.66 3.68
CA LEU A 101 -4.45 3.18 3.99
C LEU A 101 -4.33 4.69 4.23
N ASN A 102 -5.24 5.47 3.67
CA ASN A 102 -5.29 6.92 3.91
C ASN A 102 -6.67 7.31 4.43
N GLN A 103 -6.68 8.18 5.43
CA GLN A 103 -7.89 8.82 5.93
C GLN A 103 -7.66 10.34 6.01
N THR A 104 -8.50 11.13 5.34
CA THR A 104 -8.42 12.60 5.38
C THR A 104 -9.74 13.17 5.90
N PHE A 105 -9.68 14.03 6.91
CA PHE A 105 -10.84 14.81 7.37
C PHE A 105 -10.36 15.99 8.24
N GLY A 106 -11.18 17.05 8.32
CA GLY A 106 -10.94 18.17 9.22
C GLY A 106 -9.60 18.87 9.00
N GLY A 107 -9.11 18.93 7.76
CA GLY A 107 -7.82 19.55 7.42
C GLY A 107 -6.58 18.69 7.72
N THR A 108 -6.77 17.42 8.12
CA THR A 108 -5.68 16.50 8.51
C THR A 108 -5.74 15.21 7.69
N LYS A 109 -4.60 14.81 7.13
CA LYS A 109 -4.44 13.53 6.42
C LYS A 109 -3.60 12.57 7.26
N TYR A 110 -4.21 11.45 7.61
CA TYR A 110 -3.59 10.33 8.29
C TYR A 110 -3.19 9.30 7.24
N ILE A 111 -1.90 9.21 6.98
CA ILE A 111 -1.30 8.25 6.05
C ILE A 111 -0.80 7.08 6.90
N PHE A 112 -1.46 5.93 6.77
CA PHE A 112 -1.02 4.65 7.30
C PHE A 112 -0.17 3.98 6.22
N GLY A 113 0.98 4.61 5.92
CA GLY A 113 1.86 4.22 4.84
C GLY A 113 2.75 3.06 5.25
N THR A 114 2.83 2.01 4.44
CA THR A 114 3.65 0.82 4.75
C THR A 114 4.45 0.38 3.54
N GLU A 115 5.77 0.27 3.69
CA GLU A 115 6.69 -0.12 2.62
C GLU A 115 7.48 -1.36 3.04
N CYS A 116 7.36 -2.47 2.31
CA CYS A 116 8.24 -3.63 2.49
C CYS A 116 9.53 -3.40 1.69
N ASN A 117 10.56 -2.85 2.32
CA ASN A 117 11.76 -2.37 1.64
C ASN A 117 12.83 -3.47 1.47
N PHE A 118 12.70 -4.27 0.41
CA PHE A 118 13.54 -5.46 0.21
C PHE A 118 15.03 -5.18 -0.03
N LYS A 119 15.34 -4.05 -0.67
CA LYS A 119 16.71 -3.72 -1.12
C LYS A 119 17.31 -2.50 -0.43
N GLY A 120 16.56 -1.86 0.45
CA GLY A 120 17.01 -0.77 1.32
C GLY A 120 17.18 -1.26 2.76
N THR A 121 16.17 -1.04 3.60
CA THR A 121 16.25 -1.27 5.04
C THR A 121 16.11 -2.74 5.45
N GLY A 122 15.50 -3.59 4.60
CA GLY A 122 15.23 -4.99 4.91
C GLY A 122 14.16 -5.19 5.98
N VAL A 123 13.40 -4.14 6.28
CA VAL A 123 12.28 -4.14 7.22
C VAL A 123 11.05 -3.53 6.57
N TRP A 124 9.91 -3.66 7.21
CA TRP A 124 8.77 -2.82 6.90
C TRP A 124 9.06 -1.41 7.40
N ASP A 125 9.05 -0.43 6.52
CA ASP A 125 9.13 0.98 6.86
C ASP A 125 7.70 1.55 7.01
N VAL A 126 7.53 2.54 7.89
CA VAL A 126 6.26 3.24 8.15
C VAL A 126 6.41 4.73 7.86
N TRP A 127 5.32 5.39 7.45
CA TRP A 127 5.40 6.80 7.01
C TRP A 127 5.24 7.80 8.16
N ASP A 128 6.17 8.77 8.25
CA ASP A 128 6.04 9.99 9.04
C ASP A 128 5.48 11.12 8.16
N GLY A 129 4.20 11.43 8.34
CA GLY A 129 3.50 12.46 7.56
C GLY A 129 3.96 13.89 7.82
N ARG A 130 4.55 14.18 8.98
CA ARG A 130 5.07 15.53 9.26
C ARG A 130 6.41 15.74 8.58
N GLU A 131 7.31 14.78 8.73
CA GLU A 131 8.67 14.89 8.21
C GLU A 131 8.76 14.50 6.74
N GLY A 132 7.74 13.83 6.20
CA GLY A 132 7.69 13.39 4.81
C GLY A 132 8.74 12.32 4.52
N LYS A 133 8.87 11.32 5.40
CA LYS A 133 9.91 10.28 5.29
C LYS A 133 9.44 8.92 5.79
N TRP A 134 10.06 7.88 5.23
CA TRP A 134 9.99 6.52 5.73
C TRP A 134 10.81 6.34 7.00
N VAL A 135 10.26 5.59 7.97
CA VAL A 135 10.88 5.27 9.26
C VAL A 135 10.90 3.74 9.44
N PRO A 136 12.07 3.12 9.63
CA PRO A 136 12.17 1.68 9.79
C PRO A 136 11.44 1.16 11.03
N SER A 137 10.66 0.09 10.86
CA SER A 137 10.01 -0.63 11.96
C SER A 137 10.88 -1.79 12.48
N PRO A 138 10.52 -2.44 13.61
CA PRO A 138 11.25 -3.60 14.10
C PRO A 138 10.90 -4.89 13.33
N VAL A 139 9.96 -4.86 12.38
CA VAL A 139 9.47 -6.05 11.68
C VAL A 139 10.24 -6.26 10.38
N GLY A 140 10.96 -7.38 10.28
CA GLY A 140 11.70 -7.76 9.08
C GLY A 140 10.80 -7.87 7.84
N CYS A 141 11.32 -7.44 6.70
CA CYS A 141 10.71 -7.60 5.39
C CYS A 141 11.69 -8.36 4.50
N VAL A 142 11.24 -9.50 3.97
CA VAL A 142 12.01 -10.30 3.01
C VAL A 142 11.20 -10.44 1.73
N PRO A 143 11.86 -10.57 0.56
CA PRO A 143 11.17 -10.83 -0.70
C PRO A 143 10.14 -11.93 -0.56
N PHE A 144 8.89 -11.64 -0.97
CA PHE A 144 7.83 -12.64 -0.95
C PHE A 144 8.21 -13.83 -1.83
N ALA A 145 7.83 -15.03 -1.39
CA ALA A 145 8.15 -16.24 -2.13
C ALA A 145 7.53 -16.18 -3.54
N ALA A 146 8.36 -16.39 -4.56
CA ALA A 146 7.89 -16.38 -5.93
C ALA A 146 6.88 -17.52 -6.14
N ASN A 147 5.84 -17.23 -6.92
CA ASN A 147 4.79 -18.16 -7.28
C ASN A 147 4.01 -18.75 -6.09
N SER A 148 3.83 -17.95 -5.04
CA SER A 148 3.10 -18.34 -3.84
C SER A 148 2.34 -17.15 -3.26
N TRP A 149 1.18 -17.44 -2.68
CA TRP A 149 0.38 -16.46 -1.97
C TRP A 149 0.96 -16.17 -0.59
N THR A 150 1.13 -14.90 -0.28
CA THR A 150 1.47 -14.38 1.06
C THR A 150 0.28 -13.62 1.60
N HIS A 151 -0.20 -13.99 2.78
CA HIS A 151 -1.25 -13.23 3.48
C HIS A 151 -0.63 -12.12 4.29
N VAL A 152 -1.19 -10.91 4.18
CA VAL A 152 -0.76 -9.74 4.94
C VAL A 152 -1.98 -9.05 5.52
N ALA A 153 -1.95 -8.78 6.83
CA ALA A 153 -2.98 -8.00 7.50
C ALA A 153 -2.35 -6.96 8.43
N TRP A 154 -2.60 -5.69 8.16
CA TRP A 154 -2.19 -4.58 9.01
C TRP A 154 -3.31 -4.18 9.96
N THR A 155 -2.94 -3.94 11.22
CA THR A 155 -3.81 -3.32 12.21
C THR A 155 -3.32 -1.92 12.49
N PHE A 156 -4.20 -0.94 12.34
CA PHE A 156 -3.91 0.46 12.56
C PHE A 156 -4.90 1.11 13.54
N GLU A 157 -4.46 2.19 14.15
CA GLU A 157 -5.28 3.03 15.02
C GLU A 157 -4.99 4.51 14.75
N ARG A 158 -6.03 5.35 14.73
CA ARG A 158 -5.91 6.80 14.81
C ARG A 158 -6.27 7.23 16.22
N ALA A 159 -5.25 7.54 17.02
CA ALA A 159 -5.42 7.94 18.41
C ALA A 159 -4.57 9.17 18.73
N ASN A 160 -5.05 10.01 19.65
CA ASN A 160 -4.34 11.21 20.13
C ASN A 160 -3.87 12.15 19.00
N GLY A 161 -4.60 12.19 17.87
CA GLY A 161 -4.21 12.99 16.70
C GLY A 161 -3.00 12.46 15.93
N GLN A 162 -2.67 11.18 16.09
CA GLN A 162 -1.54 10.51 15.46
C GLN A 162 -1.97 9.26 14.70
N VAL A 163 -1.07 8.79 13.84
CA VAL A 163 -1.11 7.49 13.19
C VAL A 163 -0.41 6.48 14.10
N HIS A 164 -1.09 5.40 14.47
CA HIS A 164 -0.53 4.32 15.26
C HIS A 164 -0.51 3.02 14.44
N TYR A 165 0.70 2.54 14.17
CA TYR A 165 0.97 1.27 13.53
C TYR A 165 1.00 0.19 14.61
N VAL A 166 -0.09 -0.55 14.79
CA VAL A 166 -0.25 -1.48 15.92
C VAL A 166 0.53 -2.76 15.67
N SER A 167 0.20 -3.48 14.60
CA SER A 167 0.79 -4.77 14.25
C SER A 167 0.63 -5.10 12.78
N ILE A 168 1.45 -6.02 12.29
CA ILE A 168 1.28 -6.68 10.99
C ILE A 168 1.23 -8.20 11.21
N ALA A 169 0.28 -8.88 10.58
CA ALA A 169 0.26 -10.33 10.47
C ALA A 169 0.74 -10.75 9.08
N ILE A 170 1.68 -11.69 9.03
CA ILE A 170 2.21 -12.26 7.77
C ILE A 170 2.05 -13.78 7.86
N ASN A 171 1.31 -14.37 6.91
CA ASN A 171 1.01 -15.80 6.87
C ASN A 171 0.51 -16.35 8.23
N GLY A 172 -0.38 -15.61 8.88
CA GLY A 172 -0.96 -15.96 10.19
C GLY A 172 -0.07 -15.71 11.40
N THR A 173 1.18 -15.24 11.23
CA THR A 173 2.06 -14.85 12.35
C THR A 173 1.99 -13.33 12.57
N THR A 174 1.60 -12.91 13.77
CA THR A 174 1.50 -11.48 14.13
C THR A 174 2.79 -10.95 14.73
N TYR A 175 3.25 -9.81 14.22
CA TYR A 175 4.41 -9.07 14.69
C TYR A 175 3.96 -7.71 15.24
N PRO A 176 4.35 -7.35 16.49
CA PRO A 176 4.08 -6.02 17.01
C PRO A 176 4.94 -5.00 16.26
N VAL A 177 4.30 -3.91 15.85
CA VAL A 177 4.99 -2.75 15.26
C VAL A 177 5.10 -1.66 16.33
N ASN A 178 3.95 -1.29 16.91
CA ASN A 178 3.82 -0.35 18.02
C ASN A 178 4.61 0.96 17.81
N MET A 179 4.38 1.61 16.67
CA MET A 179 5.02 2.87 16.29
C MET A 179 3.99 3.97 16.07
N TRP A 180 4.34 5.17 16.50
CA TRP A 180 3.52 6.37 16.37
C TRP A 180 4.15 7.33 15.38
N GLN A 181 3.36 7.83 14.45
CA GLN A 181 3.79 8.81 13.46
C GLN A 181 2.83 9.99 13.40
N ALA A 182 3.36 11.13 12.95
CA ALA A 182 2.57 12.34 12.82
C ALA A 182 1.75 12.32 11.51
N PRO A 183 0.54 12.91 11.49
CA PRO A 183 -0.22 13.10 10.27
C PRO A 183 0.31 14.29 9.45
N GLN A 184 -0.19 14.45 8.23
CA GLN A 184 -0.06 15.68 7.45
C GLN A 184 -1.16 16.68 7.82
N ALA A 185 -0.77 17.95 7.98
CA ALA A 185 -1.70 19.06 8.22
C ALA A 185 -2.01 19.82 6.91
N ASN A 186 -3.07 20.63 6.95
CA ASN A 186 -3.52 21.53 5.87
C ASN A 186 -3.93 20.79 4.58
N VAL A 187 -4.55 19.62 4.73
CA VAL A 187 -5.12 18.87 3.60
C VAL A 187 -6.64 19.01 3.61
N ASP A 188 -7.16 19.79 2.67
CA ASP A 188 -8.61 20.03 2.53
C ASP A 188 -9.26 18.97 1.64
N ALA A 189 -9.55 17.81 2.23
CA ALA A 189 -10.27 16.72 1.59
C ALA A 189 -11.08 15.90 2.60
N GLN A 190 -11.97 15.05 2.10
CA GLN A 190 -12.65 14.01 2.88
C GLN A 190 -12.48 12.68 2.19
N GLU A 191 -11.67 11.80 2.76
CA GLU A 191 -11.19 10.61 2.07
C GLU A 191 -11.06 9.41 3.01
N LEU A 192 -11.34 8.24 2.44
CA LEU A 192 -10.84 6.96 2.91
C LEU A 192 -10.43 6.19 1.65
N ASN A 193 -9.19 5.73 1.56
CA ASN A 193 -8.75 4.86 0.46
C ASN A 193 -7.71 3.86 0.91
N VAL A 194 -7.61 2.79 0.13
CA VAL A 194 -6.48 1.88 0.17
C VAL A 194 -5.65 2.07 -1.10
N ALA A 195 -4.36 1.79 -1.00
CA ALA A 195 -3.45 1.89 -2.12
C ALA A 195 -2.46 0.72 -2.20
N VAL A 196 -1.95 0.52 -3.40
CA VAL A 196 -0.90 -0.45 -3.74
C VAL A 196 0.15 0.31 -4.55
N GLN A 197 1.41 0.31 -4.11
CA GLN A 197 2.51 0.87 -4.87
C GLN A 197 3.51 -0.22 -5.26
N LEU A 198 3.97 -0.12 -6.51
CA LEU A 198 5.08 -0.92 -7.02
C LEU A 198 6.30 -0.03 -7.22
N ASP A 199 7.42 -0.38 -6.58
CA ASP A 199 8.69 0.33 -6.77
C ASP A 199 9.67 -0.51 -7.58
N GLY A 200 10.18 0.08 -8.66
CA GLY A 200 11.22 -0.52 -9.48
C GLY A 200 12.59 -0.43 -8.81
N ASN A 201 13.43 -1.44 -9.02
CA ASN A 201 14.83 -1.39 -8.60
C ASN A 201 15.70 -0.54 -9.56
N SER A 202 16.99 -0.47 -9.28
CA SER A 202 17.97 0.27 -10.09
C SER A 202 18.01 -0.13 -11.57
N ARG A 203 17.54 -1.34 -11.92
CA ARG A 203 17.48 -1.87 -13.28
C ARG A 203 16.10 -1.71 -13.92
N GLN A 204 15.10 -1.22 -13.18
CA GLN A 204 13.69 -1.19 -13.58
C GLN A 204 13.22 -2.50 -14.21
N GLN A 205 13.63 -3.64 -13.63
CA GLN A 205 13.21 -4.95 -14.12
C GLN A 205 11.69 -5.01 -14.11
N PRO A 206 11.03 -5.33 -15.24
CA PRO A 206 9.57 -5.49 -15.25
C PRO A 206 9.14 -6.59 -14.31
N TYR A 207 8.06 -6.37 -13.58
CA TYR A 207 7.44 -7.40 -12.76
C TYR A 207 5.95 -7.13 -12.59
N SER A 208 5.25 -8.16 -12.13
CA SER A 208 3.84 -8.06 -11.72
C SER A 208 3.63 -8.64 -10.34
N ILE A 209 2.60 -8.13 -9.67
CA ILE A 209 2.01 -8.75 -8.50
C ILE A 209 0.52 -8.96 -8.75
N TRP A 210 -0.07 -9.89 -8.01
CA TRP A 210 -1.51 -10.09 -7.95
C TRP A 210 -1.95 -9.86 -6.53
N ILE A 211 -3.02 -9.10 -6.37
CA ILE A 211 -3.72 -8.94 -5.10
C ILE A 211 -5.07 -9.63 -5.20
N ASP A 212 -5.48 -10.26 -4.10
CA ASP A 212 -6.74 -11.00 -4.01
C ASP A 212 -7.27 -10.97 -2.57
N ASP A 213 -8.58 -11.17 -2.40
CA ASP A 213 -9.32 -11.06 -1.14
C ASP A 213 -9.01 -9.75 -0.37
N MET A 214 -8.84 -8.60 -1.05
CA MET A 214 -8.48 -7.34 -0.40
C MET A 214 -9.68 -6.77 0.36
N SER A 215 -9.50 -6.45 1.64
CA SER A 215 -10.56 -5.89 2.48
C SER A 215 -10.06 -4.85 3.47
N LEU A 216 -10.95 -3.94 3.83
CA LEU A 216 -10.76 -2.95 4.89
C LEU A 216 -11.92 -3.05 5.88
N SER A 217 -11.61 -3.38 7.13
CA SER A 217 -12.56 -3.32 8.25
C SER A 217 -12.25 -2.11 9.14
N TYR A 218 -13.28 -1.42 9.64
CA TYR A 218 -13.09 -0.19 10.43
C TYR A 218 -14.27 0.16 11.34
N ASP A 219 -13.98 0.85 12.47
CA ASP A 219 -14.96 1.39 13.41
C ASP A 219 -14.58 2.75 14.01
#